data_AF-A0A1P8WIA1-F1
#
_entry.id   AF-A0A1P8WIA1-F1
#
_cell.length_a   1.000
_cell.length_b   1.000
_cell.length_c   1.000
_cell.angle_alpha   90.00
_cell.angle_beta   90.00
_cell.angle_gamma   90.00
#
_symmetry.space_group_name_H-M   'P 1'
#
loop_
_entity.id
_entity.type
_entity.pdbx_description
1 polymer ?
#
loop_
_entity_poly.entity_id
_entity_poly.type
_entity_poly.pdbx_seq_one_letter_code
_entity_poly.pdbx_strand_id
1 'polypeptide(L)'
;MTTSTSDEFATYLHPFRQLPNLQKRVLFVLKALPPDVQQDFLGDHRFRVELDNYEPGKGWTLFMPTPGPDGGGSRCVVLKPKLDAASEAFAQYVIAHEFAHAFLRNGGWGEITDVEEAADALAATWGFCRPVA
;
A
#
# COMPACT_ATOMS: atom_id res chain seq x y z
N MET A 1 -10.38 31.49 -9.22
CA MET A 1 -9.16 31.64 -8.40
C MET A 1 -9.04 30.37 -7.58
N THR A 2 -8.41 29.35 -8.19
CA THR A 2 -7.10 28.78 -7.80
C THR A 2 -7.17 27.86 -6.58
N THR A 3 -7.42 26.58 -6.83
CA THR A 3 -6.68 25.51 -6.16
C THR A 3 -6.26 24.51 -7.24
N SER A 4 -5.02 24.66 -7.67
CA SER A 4 -4.29 23.57 -8.31
C SER A 4 -4.09 22.55 -7.20
N THR A 5 -4.97 21.56 -7.08
CA THR A 5 -4.83 20.49 -6.10
C THR A 5 -3.59 19.68 -6.51
N SER A 6 -2.45 20.00 -5.93
CA SER A 6 -1.34 19.07 -5.85
C SER A 6 -1.91 17.78 -5.29
N ASP A 7 -1.98 16.72 -6.10
CA ASP A 7 -2.46 15.43 -5.63
C ASP A 7 -1.53 15.01 -4.49
N GLU A 8 -2.04 14.99 -3.28
CA GLU A 8 -1.29 14.82 -2.03
C GLU A 8 -0.53 13.48 -2.05
N PHE A 9 -1.04 12.53 -2.84
CA PHE A 9 -0.50 11.21 -3.08
C PHE A 9 0.41 11.12 -4.32
N ALA A 10 0.68 12.21 -5.04
CA ALA A 10 1.42 12.18 -6.31
C ALA A 10 2.77 11.44 -6.22
N THR A 11 3.45 11.54 -5.08
CA THR A 11 4.71 10.83 -4.81
C THR A 11 4.50 9.31 -4.81
N TYR A 12 3.44 8.81 -4.19
CA TYR A 12 3.12 7.38 -4.15
C TYR A 12 2.66 6.83 -5.50
N LEU A 13 2.18 7.69 -6.39
CA LEU A 13 1.73 7.31 -7.73
C LEU A 13 2.87 7.28 -8.76
N HIS A 14 4.06 7.78 -8.43
CA HIS A 14 5.17 7.91 -9.37
C HIS A 14 5.62 6.56 -9.97
N PRO A 15 5.74 5.46 -9.21
CA PRO A 15 6.21 4.19 -9.76
C PRO A 15 5.25 3.58 -10.79
N PHE A 16 3.96 3.92 -10.71
CA PHE A 16 2.91 3.33 -11.54
C PHE A 16 2.63 4.09 -12.85
N ARG A 17 3.47 5.07 -13.24
CA ARG A 17 3.24 5.91 -14.44
C ARG A 17 3.04 5.13 -15.74
N GLN A 18 3.61 3.92 -15.85
CA GLN A 18 3.47 3.05 -17.02
C GLN A 18 2.35 2.00 -16.87
N LEU A 19 1.67 1.97 -15.71
CA LEU A 19 0.61 1.02 -15.36
C LEU A 19 -0.66 1.80 -14.95
N PRO A 20 -1.42 2.33 -15.94
CA PRO A 20 -2.46 3.32 -15.67
C PRO A 20 -3.65 2.75 -14.88
N ASN A 21 -3.94 1.45 -14.96
CA ASN A 21 -5.01 0.87 -14.15
C ASN A 21 -4.53 0.70 -12.71
N LEU A 22 -3.31 0.21 -12.50
CA LEU A 22 -2.72 0.08 -11.18
C LEU A 22 -2.58 1.44 -10.50
N GLN A 23 -2.14 2.47 -11.23
CA GLN A 23 -2.07 3.84 -10.70
C GLN A 23 -3.43 4.34 -10.20
N LYS A 24 -4.49 4.16 -11.00
CA LYS A 24 -5.86 4.54 -10.62
C LYS A 24 -6.36 3.76 -9.40
N ARG A 25 -6.07 2.46 -9.35
CA ARG A 25 -6.45 1.58 -8.23
C ARG A 25 -5.74 1.98 -6.94
N VAL A 26 -4.44 2.27 -6.99
CA VAL A 26 -3.66 2.76 -5.84
C VAL A 26 -4.23 4.09 -5.33
N LEU A 27 -4.48 5.05 -6.22
CA LEU A 27 -5.09 6.32 -5.86
C LEU A 27 -6.49 6.16 -5.25
N PHE A 28 -7.30 5.26 -5.83
CA PHE A 28 -8.64 4.98 -5.36
C PHE A 28 -8.61 4.44 -3.93
N VAL A 29 -7.76 3.45 -3.64
CA VAL A 29 -7.62 2.88 -2.29
C VAL A 29 -7.10 3.94 -1.32
N LEU A 30 -6.04 4.69 -1.66
CA LEU A 30 -5.49 5.76 -0.80
C LEU A 30 -6.55 6.78 -0.38
N LYS A 31 -7.40 7.21 -1.32
CA LYS A 31 -8.49 8.17 -1.05
C LYS A 31 -9.65 7.58 -0.24
N ALA A 32 -9.81 6.25 -0.26
CA ALA A 32 -10.84 5.55 0.50
C ALA A 32 -10.41 5.25 1.95
N LEU A 33 -9.11 5.32 2.26
CA LEU A 33 -8.60 5.07 3.60
C LEU A 33 -9.15 6.08 4.62
N PRO A 34 -9.31 5.71 5.90
CA PRO A 34 -9.63 6.65 6.96
C PRO A 34 -8.63 7.83 7.06
N PRO A 35 -9.07 9.04 7.44
CA PRO A 35 -8.20 10.22 7.47
C PRO A 35 -6.95 10.09 8.33
N ASP A 36 -7.04 9.37 9.45
CA ASP A 36 -5.90 9.07 10.34
C ASP A 36 -4.86 8.16 9.67
N VAL A 37 -5.30 7.19 8.87
CA VAL A 37 -4.41 6.33 8.08
C VAL A 37 -3.76 7.13 6.95
N GLN A 38 -4.52 7.98 6.24
CA GLN A 38 -3.96 8.88 5.23
C GLN A 38 -2.91 9.82 5.84
N GLN A 39 -3.17 10.37 7.03
CA GLN A 39 -2.23 11.22 7.76
C GLN A 39 -0.97 10.47 8.23
N ASP A 40 -1.07 9.21 8.72
CA ASP A 40 0.10 8.39 9.07
C ASP A 40 1.03 8.20 7.86
N PHE A 41 0.46 7.93 6.68
CA PHE A 41 1.24 7.77 5.45
C PHE A 41 1.85 9.08 4.97
N LEU A 42 1.05 10.15 4.85
CA LEU A 42 1.53 11.45 4.38
C LEU A 42 2.55 12.09 5.32
N GLY A 43 2.45 11.82 6.63
CA GLY A 43 3.35 12.33 7.67
C GLY A 43 4.65 11.53 7.83
N ASP A 44 4.72 10.29 7.37
CA ASP A 44 5.91 9.43 7.48
C ASP A 44 6.67 9.36 6.14
N HIS A 45 7.78 10.10 6.03
CA HIS A 45 8.65 10.07 4.84
C HIS A 45 9.24 8.69 4.50
N ARG A 46 9.14 7.72 5.41
CA ARG A 46 9.56 6.33 5.17
C ARG A 46 8.49 5.52 4.45
N PHE A 47 7.24 5.95 4.49
CA PHE A 47 6.18 5.30 3.75
C PHE A 47 6.39 5.48 2.25
N ARG A 48 6.49 4.37 1.53
CA ARG A 48 6.71 4.32 0.08
C ARG A 48 5.83 3.26 -0.51
N VAL A 49 5.42 3.48 -1.75
CA VAL A 49 4.73 2.48 -2.56
C VAL A 49 5.57 2.29 -3.80
N GLU A 50 6.06 1.08 -4.04
CA GLU A 50 6.97 0.73 -5.13
C GLU A 50 6.38 -0.40 -5.99
N LEU A 51 6.91 -0.57 -7.19
CA LEU A 51 6.62 -1.74 -8.02
C LEU A 51 7.58 -2.88 -7.71
N ASP A 52 7.03 -4.09 -7.66
CA ASP A 52 7.83 -5.31 -7.63
C ASP A 52 8.67 -5.37 -8.92
N ASN A 53 9.99 -5.24 -8.76
CA ASN A 53 10.97 -5.30 -9.85
C ASN A 53 11.73 -6.63 -9.89
N TYR A 54 11.19 -7.69 -9.29
CA TYR A 54 11.87 -8.98 -9.29
C TYR A 54 12.10 -9.50 -10.72
N GLU A 55 13.37 -9.63 -11.10
CA GLU A 55 13.81 -10.23 -12.35
C GLU A 55 14.49 -11.58 -12.07
N PRO A 56 13.97 -12.72 -12.59
CA PRO A 56 14.61 -14.02 -12.46
C PRO A 56 16.07 -13.99 -12.97
N GLY A 57 17.02 -14.37 -12.11
CA GLY A 57 18.46 -14.35 -12.43
C GLY A 57 19.21 -13.04 -12.08
N LYS A 58 18.50 -11.95 -11.76
CA LYS A 58 19.08 -10.69 -11.28
C LYS A 58 18.69 -10.35 -9.84
N GLY A 59 17.62 -10.96 -9.32
CA GLY A 59 17.16 -10.74 -7.95
C GLY A 59 16.23 -9.54 -7.81
N TRP A 60 16.00 -9.11 -6.57
CA TRP A 60 15.13 -7.97 -6.23
C TRP A 60 15.99 -6.75 -5.90
N THR A 61 15.61 -5.56 -6.38
CA THR A 61 16.24 -4.30 -5.93
C THR A 61 15.20 -3.46 -5.22
N LEU A 62 14.93 -3.78 -3.96
CA LEU A 62 14.18 -2.89 -3.09
C LEU A 62 15.14 -2.02 -2.31
N PHE A 63 15.07 -0.70 -2.52
CA PHE A 63 15.65 0.24 -1.57
C PHE A 63 14.75 0.29 -0.33
N MET A 64 14.97 -0.64 0.59
CA MET A 64 14.34 -0.57 1.90
C MET A 64 14.97 0.59 2.68
N PRO A 65 14.20 1.60 3.12
CA PRO A 65 14.73 2.60 4.03
C PRO A 65 15.20 1.89 5.30
N THR A 66 16.32 2.35 5.86
CA THR A 66 16.89 1.83 7.10
C THR A 66 15.79 1.76 8.17
N PRO A 67 15.65 0.63 8.91
CA PRO A 67 14.70 0.55 10.02
C PRO A 67 14.89 1.76 10.94
N GLY A 68 13.79 2.37 11.39
CA GLY A 68 13.88 3.48 12.33
C GLY A 68 14.53 3.05 13.65
N PRO A 69 14.96 4.01 14.49
CA PRO A 69 15.56 3.72 15.81
C PRO A 69 14.69 2.83 16.72
N ASP A 70 13.38 2.77 16.46
CA ASP A 70 12.43 1.94 17.22
C ASP A 70 12.34 0.48 16.73
N GLY A 71 13.15 0.06 15.75
CA GLY A 71 13.11 -1.30 15.19
C GLY A 71 11.84 -1.62 14.39
N GLY A 72 10.98 -0.63 14.12
CA GLY A 72 9.76 -0.80 13.33
C GLY A 72 10.08 -1.24 11.90
N GLY A 73 9.38 -2.27 11.43
CA GLY A 73 9.54 -2.86 10.10
C GLY A 73 9.45 -1.86 8.95
N SER A 74 9.93 -2.28 7.78
CA SER A 74 9.92 -1.46 6.55
C SER A 74 8.51 -0.94 6.24
N ARG A 75 8.41 0.36 5.92
CA ARG A 75 7.17 1.06 5.53
C ARG A 75 7.01 1.12 4.00
N CYS A 76 7.71 0.25 3.29
CA CYS A 76 7.69 0.17 1.83
C CYS A 76 6.72 -0.92 1.39
N VAL A 77 5.65 -0.51 0.70
CA VAL A 77 4.66 -1.40 0.10
C VAL A 77 5.09 -1.71 -1.33
N VAL A 78 5.13 -2.99 -1.68
CA VAL A 78 5.62 -3.41 -3.00
C VAL A 78 4.52 -4.13 -3.75
N LEU A 79 4.05 -3.53 -4.83
CA LEU A 79 2.92 -4.02 -5.59
C LEU A 79 3.37 -4.71 -6.88
N LYS A 80 2.76 -5.85 -7.18
CA LYS A 80 3.10 -6.61 -8.39
C LYS A 80 2.52 -5.95 -9.65
N PRO A 81 3.28 -5.78 -10.75
CA PRO A 81 2.77 -5.21 -12.00
C PRO A 81 1.51 -5.90 -12.54
N LYS A 82 1.37 -7.22 -12.30
CA LYS A 82 0.20 -8.02 -12.71
C LYS A 82 -1.14 -7.51 -12.13
N LEU A 83 -1.12 -6.71 -11.07
CA LEU A 83 -2.32 -6.08 -10.50
C LEU A 83 -2.95 -5.06 -11.46
N ASP A 84 -2.20 -4.55 -12.44
CA ASP A 84 -2.76 -3.69 -13.50
C ASP A 84 -3.82 -4.41 -14.34
N ALA A 85 -3.58 -5.70 -14.64
CA ALA A 85 -4.46 -6.55 -15.43
C ALA A 85 -5.43 -7.42 -14.61
N ALA A 86 -5.28 -7.44 -13.28
CA ALA A 86 -6.14 -8.22 -12.39
C ALA A 86 -7.57 -7.63 -12.32
N SER A 87 -8.51 -8.45 -11.83
CA SER A 87 -9.87 -7.96 -11.56
C SER A 87 -9.83 -6.81 -10.56
N GLU A 88 -10.74 -5.86 -10.72
CA GLU A 88 -10.73 -4.63 -9.95
C GLU A 88 -10.85 -4.86 -8.45
N ALA A 89 -11.83 -5.66 -8.04
CA ALA A 89 -12.05 -5.98 -6.63
C ALA A 89 -10.84 -6.68 -6.01
N PHE A 90 -10.23 -7.63 -6.72
CA PHE A 90 -9.04 -8.34 -6.21
C PHE A 90 -7.83 -7.40 -6.09
N ALA A 91 -7.58 -6.57 -7.10
CA ALA A 91 -6.46 -5.64 -7.07
C ALA A 91 -6.61 -4.57 -5.96
N GLN A 92 -7.81 -4.01 -5.79
CA GLN A 92 -8.10 -3.06 -4.72
C GLN A 92 -7.96 -3.70 -3.34
N TYR A 93 -8.46 -4.93 -3.16
CA TYR A 93 -8.25 -5.71 -1.95
C TYR A 93 -6.76 -5.91 -1.64
N VAL A 94 -5.96 -6.39 -2.60
CA VAL A 94 -4.52 -6.60 -2.39
C VAL A 94 -3.84 -5.29 -2.00
N ILE A 95 -4.13 -4.18 -2.68
CA ILE A 95 -3.54 -2.87 -2.36
C ILE A 95 -3.91 -2.45 -0.92
N ALA A 96 -5.18 -2.59 -0.53
CA ALA A 96 -5.63 -2.26 0.81
C ALA A 96 -4.99 -3.17 1.88
N HIS A 97 -4.85 -4.46 1.60
CA HIS A 97 -4.16 -5.40 2.48
C HIS A 97 -2.68 -5.02 2.70
N GLU A 98 -1.95 -4.67 1.65
CA GLU A 98 -0.55 -4.22 1.81
C GLU A 98 -0.45 -2.88 2.56
N PHE A 99 -1.41 -1.97 2.38
CA PHE A 99 -1.49 -0.75 3.18
C PHE A 99 -1.79 -1.05 4.65
N ALA A 100 -2.59 -2.06 4.95
CA ALA A 100 -2.85 -2.49 6.32
C ALA A 100 -1.56 -2.99 6.99
N HIS A 101 -0.76 -3.83 6.30
CA HIS A 101 0.57 -4.23 6.78
C HIS A 101 1.46 -3.02 7.09
N ALA A 102 1.49 -2.05 6.17
CA ALA A 102 2.29 -0.85 6.35
C ALA A 102 1.84 -0.04 7.56
N PHE A 103 0.54 0.20 7.73
CA PHE A 103 -0.03 0.96 8.85
C PHE A 103 0.23 0.25 10.20
N LEU A 104 -0.01 -1.06 10.26
CA LEU A 104 0.22 -1.90 11.43
C LEU A 104 1.70 -2.17 11.72
N ARG A 105 2.61 -1.74 10.83
CA ARG A 105 4.06 -1.99 10.94
C ARG A 105 4.38 -3.50 10.96
N ASN A 106 3.62 -4.30 10.21
CA ASN A 106 3.63 -5.78 10.23
C ASN A 106 3.36 -6.36 11.63
N GLY A 107 2.59 -5.66 12.46
CA GLY A 107 2.10 -6.12 13.76
C GLY A 107 0.66 -6.63 13.70
N GLY A 108 0.18 -7.12 14.83
CA GLY A 108 -1.22 -7.51 15.01
C GLY A 108 -2.18 -6.31 15.12
N TRP A 109 -3.48 -6.60 15.17
CA TRP A 109 -4.54 -5.59 15.32
C TRP A 109 -5.60 -6.03 16.32
N GLY A 110 -5.75 -5.28 17.42
CA GLY A 110 -6.58 -5.68 18.54
C GLY A 110 -6.10 -7.00 19.14
N GLU A 111 -6.97 -8.01 19.17
CA GLU A 111 -6.65 -9.37 19.62
C GLU A 111 -6.08 -10.28 18.51
N ILE A 112 -6.05 -9.80 17.26
CA ILE A 112 -5.54 -10.58 16.12
C ILE A 112 -4.01 -10.45 16.10
N THR A 113 -3.30 -11.51 16.49
CA THR A 113 -1.83 -11.52 16.54
C THR A 113 -1.18 -11.98 15.25
N ASP A 114 -1.90 -12.73 14.42
CA ASP A 114 -1.43 -13.11 13.10
C ASP A 114 -1.45 -11.90 12.17
N VAL A 115 -0.31 -11.64 11.51
CA VAL A 115 -0.07 -10.41 10.74
C VAL A 115 -0.93 -10.38 9.48
N GLU A 116 -1.12 -11.53 8.83
CA GLU A 116 -1.93 -11.64 7.61
C GLU A 116 -3.42 -11.50 7.92
N GLU A 117 -3.89 -12.14 9.00
CA GLU A 117 -5.27 -11.98 9.47
C GLU A 117 -5.56 -10.56 9.95
N ALA A 118 -4.60 -9.91 10.61
CA ALA A 118 -4.73 -8.53 11.05
C ALA A 118 -4.85 -7.56 9.87
N ALA A 119 -4.03 -7.76 8.83
CA ALA A 119 -4.10 -6.98 7.60
C ALA A 119 -5.41 -7.18 6.84
N ASP A 120 -5.90 -8.42 6.72
CA ASP A 120 -7.21 -8.72 6.15
C ASP A 120 -8.35 -8.03 6.89
N ALA A 121 -8.36 -8.17 8.22
CA ALA A 121 -9.41 -7.63 9.06
C ALA A 121 -9.43 -6.09 8.99
N LEU A 122 -8.25 -5.46 9.02
CA LEU A 122 -8.14 -4.01 8.90
C LEU A 122 -8.56 -3.53 7.49
N ALA A 123 -8.11 -4.19 6.42
CA ALA A 123 -8.52 -3.85 5.06
C ALA A 123 -10.04 -3.98 4.85
N ALA A 124 -10.66 -4.98 5.48
CA ALA A 124 -12.12 -5.15 5.48
C ALA A 124 -12.83 -3.96 6.16
N THR A 125 -12.28 -3.40 7.24
CA THR A 125 -12.86 -2.18 7.86
C THR A 125 -12.78 -0.94 6.97
N TRP A 126 -11.84 -0.93 6.02
CA TRP A 126 -11.73 0.11 4.99
C TRP A 126 -12.64 -0.15 3.78
N GLY A 127 -13.43 -1.24 3.80
CA GLY A 127 -14.36 -1.61 2.73
C GLY A 127 -13.77 -2.56 1.68
N PHE A 128 -12.57 -3.09 1.88
CA PHE A 128 -11.87 -3.95 0.93
C PHE A 128 -11.75 -5.38 1.48
N CYS A 129 -12.85 -6.13 1.42
CA CYS A 129 -12.87 -7.52 1.88
C CYS A 129 -12.08 -8.45 0.94
N ARG A 130 -11.45 -9.48 1.52
CA ARG A 130 -10.86 -10.58 0.76
C ARG A 130 -11.92 -11.22 -0.16
N PRO A 131 -11.68 -11.31 -1.48
CA PRO A 131 -12.60 -11.99 -2.39
C PRO A 131 -12.72 -13.46 -2.01
N VAL A 132 -13.95 -13.98 -2.02
CA VAL A 132 -14.18 -15.42 -1.96
C VAL A 132 -13.68 -16.07 -3.25
N ALA A 133 -12.96 -17.19 -3.12
CA ALA A 133 -12.43 -17.95 -4.24
C ALA A 133 -13.53 -18.66 -5.04
#